data_AF-A0A830BJI4-F1
#
_entry.id   AF-A0A830BJI4-F1
#
_cell.length_a   1.000
_cell.length_b   1.000
_cell.length_c   1.000
_cell.angle_alpha   90.00
_cell.angle_beta   90.00
_cell.angle_gamma   90.00
#
_symmetry.space_group_name_H-M   'P 1'
#
loop_
_entity.id
_entity.type
_entity.pdbx_description
1 polymer ?
#
loop_
_entity_poly.entity_id
_entity_poly.type
_entity_poly.pdbx_seq_one_letter_code
_entity_poly.pdbx_strand_id
1 'polypeptide(L)'
;MPVTITALIDNTFEFSIKSPKVSWYLKKAARIENGSSRPGHVAASTITLKHVHKIAKINQSGPYCQYMQLESISKSIIGTVNSMGIKVQKELV
;
A
#
# COMPACT_ATOMS: atom_id res chain seq x y z
N MET A 1 2.45 -11.14 5.55
CA MET A 1 3.47 -10.07 5.50
C MET A 1 4.58 -10.51 4.56
N PRO A 2 5.27 -9.60 3.85
CA PRO A 2 6.41 -9.97 3.02
C PRO A 2 7.62 -10.35 3.88
N VAL A 3 8.32 -11.42 3.50
CA VAL A 3 9.54 -11.89 4.16
C VAL A 3 10.63 -11.99 3.10
N THR A 4 11.82 -11.45 3.40
CA THR A 4 13.01 -11.66 2.59
C THR A 4 13.88 -12.68 3.30
N ILE A 5 14.26 -13.71 2.57
CA ILE A 5 15.11 -14.80 3.05
C ILE A 5 16.45 -14.65 2.34
N THR A 6 17.53 -14.53 3.11
CA THR A 6 18.90 -14.55 2.59
C THR A 6 19.53 -15.88 2.98
N ALA A 7 19.92 -16.68 2.00
CA ALA A 7 20.63 -17.93 2.23
C ALA A 7 22.14 -17.67 2.23
N LEU A 8 22.82 -18.10 3.30
CA LEU A 8 24.26 -17.94 3.48
C LEU A 8 25.01 -19.23 3.11
N ILE A 9 26.32 -19.11 2.87
CA ILE A 9 27.19 -20.20 2.39
C ILE A 9 27.34 -21.31 3.44
N ASP A 10 27.21 -20.98 4.71
CA ASP A 10 27.28 -21.89 5.85
C ASP A 10 25.98 -22.66 6.12
N ASN A 11 25.06 -22.68 5.15
CA ASN A 11 23.71 -23.25 5.26
C ASN A 11 22.84 -22.60 6.35
N THR A 12 23.18 -21.39 6.79
CA THR A 12 22.31 -20.59 7.66
C THR A 12 21.40 -19.69 6.83
N PHE A 13 20.27 -19.29 7.43
CA PHE A 13 19.26 -18.47 6.79
C PHE A 13 18.97 -17.25 7.64
N GLU A 14 19.06 -16.07 7.04
CA GLU A 14 18.60 -14.82 7.66
C GLU A 14 17.20 -14.49 7.15
N PHE A 15 16.30 -14.21 8.10
CA PHE A 15 14.91 -13.85 7.82
C PHE A 15 14.67 -12.38 8.18
N SER A 16 14.37 -11.55 7.18
CA SER A 16 13.94 -10.17 7.38
C SER A 16 12.45 -10.03 7.10
N ILE A 17 11.68 -9.78 8.18
CA ILE A 17 10.23 -9.57 8.09
C ILE A 17 9.97 -8.09 7.78
N LYS A 18 9.24 -7.85 6.69
CA LYS A 18 8.89 -6.49 6.25
C LYS A 18 7.47 -6.14 6.64
N SER A 19 7.20 -4.85 6.70
CA SER A 19 5.86 -4.31 6.91
C SER A 19 4.86 -4.84 5.86
N PRO A 20 3.57 -4.96 6.21
CA PRO A 20 2.53 -5.32 5.26
C PRO A 20 2.55 -4.45 3.99
N LYS A 21 2.19 -5.03 2.85
CA LYS A 21 2.12 -4.29 1.58
C LYS A 21 1.05 -3.19 1.65
N VAL A 22 1.25 -2.10 0.90
CA VAL A 22 0.29 -1.00 0.76
C VAL A 22 -1.11 -1.50 0.38
N SER A 23 -1.21 -2.51 -0.49
CA SER A 23 -2.48 -3.11 -0.89
C SER A 23 -3.30 -3.67 0.27
N TRP A 24 -2.64 -4.17 1.32
CA TRP A 24 -3.33 -4.67 2.51
C TRP A 24 -3.93 -3.52 3.33
N TYR A 25 -3.18 -2.43 3.51
CA TYR A 25 -3.69 -1.24 4.19
C TYR A 25 -4.85 -0.58 3.41
N LEU A 26 -4.76 -0.56 2.09
CA LEU A 26 -5.83 -0.04 1.23
C LEU A 26 -7.11 -0.87 1.34
N LYS A 27 -7.00 -2.21 1.32
CA LYS A 27 -8.14 -3.11 1.55
C LYS A 27 -8.79 -2.89 2.91
N LYS A 28 -8.00 -2.76 3.98
CA LYS A 28 -8.46 -2.42 5.33
C LYS A 28 -9.18 -1.07 5.38
N ALA A 29 -8.61 -0.04 4.75
CA ALA A 29 -9.21 1.31 4.70
C ALA A 29 -10.51 1.34 3.89
N ALA A 30 -10.59 0.56 2.82
CA ALA A 30 -11.76 0.44 1.95
C ALA A 30 -12.81 -0.58 2.45
N ARG A 31 -12.50 -1.35 3.51
CA ARG A 31 -13.34 -2.44 4.04
C ARG A 31 -13.73 -3.48 2.98
N ILE A 32 -12.78 -3.84 2.11
CA ILE A 32 -12.95 -4.86 1.07
C ILE A 32 -11.93 -5.99 1.24
N GLU A 33 -12.31 -7.20 0.83
CA GLU A 33 -11.39 -8.34 0.82
C GLU A 33 -10.58 -8.41 -0.47
N ASN A 34 -11.21 -8.10 -1.61
CA ASN A 34 -10.64 -8.17 -2.95
C ASN A 34 -10.78 -6.85 -3.71
N GLY A 35 -9.82 -6.58 -4.60
CA GLY A 35 -9.87 -5.44 -5.50
C GLY A 35 -10.84 -5.66 -6.66
N SER A 36 -10.93 -4.70 -7.57
CA SER A 36 -11.78 -4.82 -8.76
C SER A 36 -11.25 -5.89 -9.72
N SER A 37 -12.14 -6.74 -10.24
CA SER A 37 -11.81 -7.68 -11.31
C SER A 37 -11.53 -6.98 -12.65
N ARG A 38 -12.01 -5.75 -12.84
CA ARG A 38 -11.78 -4.92 -14.04
C ARG A 38 -11.43 -3.49 -13.62
N PRO A 39 -10.17 -3.24 -13.16
CA PRO A 39 -9.71 -1.92 -12.78
C PRO A 39 -9.94 -0.89 -13.90
N GLY A 40 -10.38 0.31 -13.55
CA GLY A 40 -10.71 1.38 -14.51
C GLY A 40 -12.15 1.35 -15.06
N HIS A 41 -12.76 0.16 -15.20
CA HIS A 41 -14.16 0.04 -15.63
C HIS A 41 -15.13 -0.07 -14.45
N VAL A 42 -14.80 -0.92 -13.46
CA VAL A 42 -15.62 -1.16 -12.28
C VAL A 42 -14.85 -0.70 -11.05
N ALA A 43 -15.43 0.21 -10.28
CA ALA A 43 -14.87 0.63 -9.01
C ALA A 43 -15.25 -0.36 -7.90
N ALA A 44 -14.28 -0.94 -7.22
CA ALA A 44 -14.52 -1.87 -6.11
C ALA A 44 -14.93 -1.17 -4.81
N SER A 45 -14.40 0.03 -4.57
CA SER A 45 -14.70 0.86 -3.40
C SER A 45 -14.20 2.28 -3.62
N THR A 46 -14.53 3.17 -2.68
CA THR A 46 -14.06 4.55 -2.66
C THR A 46 -13.37 4.84 -1.34
N ILE A 47 -12.23 5.54 -1.40
CA ILE A 47 -11.48 6.00 -0.22
C ILE A 47 -11.21 7.49 -0.30
N THR A 48 -11.07 8.14 0.86
CA THR A 48 -10.73 9.57 0.94
C THR A 48 -9.22 9.80 0.89
N LEU A 49 -8.80 10.98 0.44
CA LEU A 49 -7.40 11.44 0.56
C LEU A 49 -6.83 11.36 1.98
N LYS A 50 -7.64 11.54 3.02
CA LYS A 50 -7.22 11.36 4.43
C LYS A 50 -6.68 9.96 4.69
N HIS A 51 -7.25 8.93 4.08
CA HIS A 51 -6.80 7.55 4.22
C HIS A 51 -5.47 7.34 3.51
N VAL A 52 -5.33 7.87 2.29
CA VAL A 52 -4.07 7.82 1.52
C VAL A 52 -2.93 8.46 2.33
N HIS A 53 -3.17 9.63 2.93
CA HIS A 53 -2.16 10.33 3.71
C HIS A 53 -1.74 9.57 4.98
N LYS A 54 -2.69 8.94 5.68
CA LYS A 54 -2.39 8.07 6.83
C LYS A 54 -1.53 6.88 6.41
N ILE A 55 -1.88 6.22 5.31
CA ILE A 55 -1.11 5.09 4.77
C ILE A 55 0.28 5.54 4.31
N ALA A 56 0.40 6.74 3.72
CA ALA A 56 1.67 7.32 3.32
C ALA A 56 2.60 7.53 4.50
N LYS A 57 2.10 8.04 5.64
CA LYS A 57 2.90 8.19 6.87
C LYS A 57 3.40 6.85 7.41
N ILE A 58 2.51 5.84 7.46
CA ILE A 58 2.89 4.48 7.91
C ILE A 58 3.96 3.89 6.99
N ASN A 59 3.83 4.06 5.67
CA ASN A 59 4.78 3.55 4.72
C ASN A 59 6.13 4.30 4.77
N GLN A 60 6.10 5.60 5.05
CA GLN A 60 7.30 6.44 5.21
C GLN A 60 8.14 6.02 6.43
N SER A 61 7.51 5.58 7.52
CA SER A 61 8.22 5.01 8.67
C SER A 61 8.93 3.69 8.37
N GLY A 62 8.70 3.10 7.19
CA GLY A 62 9.39 1.90 6.74
C GLY A 62 10.81 2.19 6.22
N PRO A 63 11.70 1.18 6.22
CA PRO A 63 13.12 1.36 5.88
C PRO A 63 13.37 1.83 4.44
N TYR A 64 12.42 1.62 3.53
CA TYR A 64 12.57 1.90 2.09
C TYR A 64 12.13 3.31 1.67
N CYS A 65 11.21 3.93 2.40
CA CYS A 65 10.58 5.19 1.99
C CYS A 65 10.88 6.37 2.92
N GLN A 66 11.73 6.17 3.94
CA GLN A 66 12.07 7.18 4.96
C GLN A 66 12.60 8.51 4.41
N TYR A 67 13.34 8.48 3.30
CA TYR A 67 13.95 9.68 2.70
C TYR A 67 13.05 10.38 1.67
N MET A 68 11.90 9.78 1.31
CA MET A 68 11.02 10.33 0.28
C MET A 68 10.07 11.35 0.89
N GLN A 69 9.78 12.41 0.13
CA GLN A 69 8.74 13.37 0.48
C GLN A 69 7.37 12.68 0.52
N LEU A 70 6.55 13.07 1.49
CA LEU A 70 5.24 12.47 1.72
C LEU A 70 4.30 12.59 0.50
N GLU A 71 4.45 13.65 -0.30
CA GLU A 71 3.70 13.85 -1.54
C GLU A 71 4.05 12.80 -2.60
N SER A 72 5.34 12.47 -2.75
CA SER A 72 5.80 11.44 -3.68
C SER A 72 5.28 10.05 -3.29
N ILE A 73 5.34 9.73 -1.99
CA ILE A 73 4.77 8.49 -1.44
C ILE A 73 3.26 8.45 -1.69
N SER A 74 2.56 9.56 -1.46
CA SER A 74 1.12 9.66 -1.69
C SER A 74 0.77 9.43 -3.16
N LYS A 75 1.53 10.00 -4.11
CA LYS A 75 1.38 9.75 -5.55
C LYS A 75 1.57 8.27 -5.91
N SER A 76 2.57 7.61 -5.32
CA SER A 76 2.80 6.17 -5.50
C SER A 76 1.62 5.32 -5.00
N ILE A 77 1.08 5.67 -3.83
CA ILE A 77 -0.09 5.00 -3.26
C ILE A 77 -1.34 5.23 -4.13
N ILE A 78 -1.54 6.43 -4.68
CA ILE A 78 -2.64 6.72 -5.61
C ILE A 78 -2.52 5.85 -6.88
N GLY A 79 -1.31 5.65 -7.41
CA GLY A 79 -1.08 4.71 -8.50
C GLY A 79 -1.52 3.28 -8.15
N THR A 80 -1.21 2.83 -6.94
CA THR A 80 -1.62 1.52 -6.43
C THR A 80 -3.14 1.41 -6.29
N VAL A 81 -3.79 2.47 -5.80
CA VAL A 81 -5.26 2.58 -5.68
C VAL A 81 -5.95 2.42 -7.04
N ASN A 82 -5.44 3.10 -8.06
CA ASN A 82 -5.96 3.02 -9.42
C ASN A 82 -5.80 1.61 -10.01
N SER A 83 -4.64 0.98 -9.80
CA SER A 83 -4.39 -0.40 -10.24
C SER A 83 -5.32 -1.42 -9.56
N MET A 84 -5.74 -1.16 -8.32
CA MET A 84 -6.72 -1.99 -7.61
C MET A 84 -8.18 -1.70 -7.98
N GLY A 85 -8.44 -0.68 -8.80
CA GLY A 85 -9.79 -0.25 -9.16
C GLY A 85 -10.55 0.38 -7.99
N ILE A 86 -9.85 1.03 -7.07
CA ILE A 86 -10.44 1.81 -5.98
C ILE A 86 -10.45 3.28 -6.41
N LYS A 87 -11.53 4.02 -6.13
CA LYS A 87 -11.61 5.46 -6.44
C LYS A 87 -11.14 6.31 -5.25
N VAL A 88 -10.38 7.36 -5.53
CA VAL A 88 -10.01 8.37 -4.53
C VAL A 88 -10.96 9.56 -4.62
N GLN A 89 -11.65 9.87 -3.53
CA GLN A 89 -12.49 11.06 -3.42
C GLN A 89 -11.77 12.14 -2.60
N LYS A 90 -11.85 13.39 -3.07
CA LYS A 90 -11.26 14.55 -2.37
C LYS A 90 -12.01 14.88 -1.08
N GLU A 91 -13.33 14.71 -1.07
CA GLU A 91 -14.21 14.98 0.08
C GLU A 91 -15.30 13.89 0.18
N LEU A 92 -15.58 13.44 1.42
CA LEU A 92 -16.85 12.81 1.77
C LEU A 92 -17.71 13.96 2.30
N VAL A 93 -18.74 14.35 1.55
CA VAL A 93 -19.85 15.16 2.08
C VAL A 93 -20.61 14.32 3.08
#